data_AF-A0A2A6CLN4-F1
#
_entry.id   AF-A0A2A6CLN4-F1
#
_cell.length_a   1.000
_cell.length_b   1.000
_cell.length_c   1.000
_cell.angle_alpha   90.00
_cell.angle_beta   90.00
_cell.angle_gamma   90.00
#
_symmetry.space_group_name_H-M   'P 1'
#
loop_
_entity.id
_entity.type
_entity.pdbx_description
1 polymer ?
#
loop_
_entity_poly.entity_id
_entity_poly.type
_entity_poly.pdbx_seq_one_letter_code
_entity_poly.pdbx_strand_id
1 'polypeptide(L)'
;IILCTLTAFSFALNILLIAVISHKQCRLVGKYRYLLVSFAILDLTTSLLGLITHPVVIVSEYGLLSVSMNLLNCSGFIENLGTRVFNLTFYEPFLLLTFHFIYRYRALIAPENTVSKFRKGFALAVLIFLIYTCLAAIPAHLASMDPTKNRRFFVNASDYTSAYLRRRDAIPLAMLYFHDPVHRAHFDQTTLILLIVSGTVVSIPLCANVFLVYKIQSAVGNK
;
A
#
# COMPACT_ATOMS: atom_id res chain seq x y z
N ILE A 1 -6.27 2.28 21.18
CA ILE A 1 -6.30 0.92 21.76
C ILE A 1 -6.58 -0.12 20.67
N ILE A 2 -7.77 -0.14 20.04
CA ILE A 2 -8.12 -1.13 19.01
C ILE A 2 -7.10 -1.18 17.86
N LEU A 3 -6.70 -0.03 17.30
CA LEU A 3 -5.71 -0.01 16.23
C LEU A 3 -4.38 -0.64 16.67
N CYS A 4 -3.86 -0.23 17.83
CA CYS A 4 -2.59 -0.76 18.35
C CYS A 4 -2.65 -2.28 18.57
N THR A 5 -3.77 -2.80 19.08
CA THR A 5 -3.95 -4.25 19.29
C THR A 5 -3.99 -5.00 17.96
N LEU A 6 -4.69 -4.46 16.96
CA LEU A 6 -4.76 -5.07 15.62
C LEU A 6 -3.40 -5.03 14.92
N THR A 7 -2.69 -3.91 15.00
CA THR A 7 -1.32 -3.79 14.46
C THR A 7 -0.38 -4.79 15.13
N ALA A 8 -0.39 -4.88 16.47
CA ALA A 8 0.45 -5.83 17.19
C ALA A 8 0.15 -7.28 16.80
N PHE A 9 -1.13 -7.62 16.63
CA PHE A 9 -1.56 -8.94 16.20
C PHE A 9 -1.13 -9.25 14.77
N SER A 10 -1.34 -8.32 13.82
CA SER A 10 -0.85 -8.48 12.44
C SER A 10 0.67 -8.67 12.42
N PHE A 11 1.41 -7.87 13.20
CA PHE A 11 2.87 -8.01 13.29
C PHE A 11 3.29 -9.40 13.77
N ALA A 12 2.71 -9.86 14.88
CA ALA A 12 3.02 -11.17 15.44
C ALA A 12 2.73 -12.30 14.44
N LEU A 13 1.57 -12.26 13.78
CA LEU A 13 1.18 -13.30 12.82
C LEU A 13 2.03 -13.29 11.54
N ASN A 14 2.37 -12.12 11.00
CA ASN A 14 3.19 -12.05 9.79
C ASN A 14 4.65 -12.42 10.06
N ILE A 15 5.20 -12.06 11.22
CA ILE A 15 6.53 -12.54 11.65
C ILE A 15 6.52 -14.05 11.83
N LEU A 16 5.49 -14.60 12.49
CA LEU A 16 5.32 -16.04 12.62
C LEU A 16 5.23 -16.72 11.25
N LEU A 17 4.46 -16.17 10.32
CA LEU A 17 4.35 -16.67 8.95
C LEU A 17 5.71 -16.72 8.25
N ILE A 18 6.49 -15.63 8.32
CA ILE A 18 7.85 -15.58 7.76
C ILE A 18 8.75 -16.63 8.43
N ALA A 19 8.68 -16.78 9.76
CA ALA A 19 9.47 -17.77 10.50
C ALA A 19 9.13 -19.20 10.07
N VAL A 20 7.84 -19.54 9.97
CA VAL A 20 7.36 -20.86 9.54
C VAL A 20 7.80 -21.16 8.11
N ILE A 21 7.63 -20.20 7.18
CA ILE A 21 8.03 -20.37 5.78
C ILE A 21 9.55 -20.52 5.61
N SER A 22 10.31 -19.86 6.49
CA SER A 22 11.78 -19.93 6.50
C SER A 22 12.30 -21.23 7.08
N HIS A 23 11.47 -22.00 7.78
CA HIS A 23 11.85 -23.26 8.39
C HIS A 23 12.23 -24.32 7.32
N LYS A 24 13.33 -25.06 7.57
CA LYS A 24 13.90 -26.00 6.61
C LYS A 24 12.95 -27.12 6.18
N GLN A 25 11.97 -27.47 7.01
CA GLN A 25 10.99 -28.52 6.73
C GLN A 25 9.87 -28.06 5.78
N CYS A 26 9.66 -26.76 5.59
CA CYS A 26 8.63 -26.22 4.68
C CYS A 26 9.06 -26.21 3.20
N ARG A 27 10.04 -27.05 2.80
CA ARG A 27 10.48 -27.17 1.40
C ARG A 27 9.37 -27.62 0.44
N LEU A 28 8.34 -28.31 0.95
CA LEU A 28 7.15 -28.74 0.21
C LEU A 28 6.38 -27.58 -0.43
N VAL A 29 6.46 -26.37 0.15
CA VAL A 29 5.80 -25.17 -0.39
C VAL A 29 6.46 -24.68 -1.69
N GLY A 30 7.71 -25.10 -1.95
CA GLY A 30 8.41 -24.80 -3.20
C GLY A 30 8.55 -23.30 -3.47
N LYS A 31 8.35 -22.88 -4.73
CA LYS A 31 8.47 -21.48 -5.15
C LYS A 31 7.33 -20.59 -4.65
N TYR A 32 6.21 -21.16 -4.19
CA TYR A 32 5.09 -20.38 -3.65
C TYR A 32 5.47 -19.57 -2.41
N ARG A 33 6.49 -20.03 -1.66
CA ARG A 33 6.99 -19.38 -0.45
C ARG A 33 7.34 -17.90 -0.65
N TYR A 34 7.84 -17.53 -1.83
CA TYR A 34 8.23 -16.15 -2.11
C TYR A 34 7.04 -15.22 -2.22
N LEU A 35 5.92 -15.74 -2.72
CA LEU A 35 4.67 -14.99 -2.78
C LEU A 35 4.12 -14.77 -1.37
N LEU A 36 4.19 -15.79 -0.51
CA LEU A 36 3.78 -15.70 0.90
C LEU A 36 4.65 -14.73 1.71
N VAL A 37 5.97 -14.75 1.50
CA VAL A 37 6.87 -13.79 2.14
C VAL A 37 6.60 -12.37 1.64
N SER A 38 6.35 -12.18 0.34
CA SER A 38 5.97 -10.88 -0.22
C SER A 38 4.69 -10.35 0.43
N PHE A 39 3.70 -11.23 0.61
CA PHE A 39 2.43 -10.89 1.27
C PHE A 39 2.63 -10.50 2.73
N ALA A 40 3.44 -11.26 3.47
CA ALA A 40 3.73 -10.96 4.87
C ALA A 40 4.45 -9.61 5.06
N ILE A 41 5.45 -9.31 4.21
CA ILE A 41 6.18 -8.03 4.27
C ILE A 41 5.24 -6.87 3.93
N LEU A 42 4.37 -7.05 2.94
CA LEU A 42 3.40 -6.04 2.56
C LEU A 42 2.42 -5.77 3.71
N ASP A 43 1.87 -6.81 4.34
CA ASP A 43 0.93 -6.65 5.46
C ASP A 43 1.58 -5.99 6.70
N LEU A 44 2.85 -6.30 6.98
CA LEU A 44 3.64 -5.60 8.00
C LEU A 44 3.79 -4.11 7.66
N THR A 45 4.08 -3.79 6.40
CA THR A 45 4.26 -2.42 5.92
C THR A 45 2.95 -1.62 6.02
N THR A 46 1.83 -2.19 5.54
CA THR A 46 0.51 -1.57 5.64
C THR A 46 0.09 -1.37 7.10
N SER A 47 0.36 -2.34 7.97
CA SER A 47 0.05 -2.24 9.40
C SER A 47 0.87 -1.16 10.11
N LEU A 48 2.15 -1.00 9.75
CA LEU A 48 3.00 0.07 10.26
C LEU A 48 2.51 1.43 9.79
N LEU A 49 2.22 1.56 8.50
CA LEU A 49 1.69 2.80 7.93
C LEU A 49 0.36 3.16 8.57
N GLY A 50 -0.54 2.20 8.81
CA GLY A 50 -1.80 2.44 9.51
C GLY A 50 -1.62 2.97 10.94
N LEU A 51 -0.57 2.52 11.65
CA LEU A 51 -0.22 3.06 12.96
C LEU A 51 0.32 4.49 12.87
N ILE A 52 1.17 4.77 11.89
CA ILE A 52 1.78 6.09 11.66
C ILE A 52 0.71 7.10 11.25
N THR A 53 -0.15 6.77 10.29
CA THR A 53 -1.14 7.69 9.74
C THR A 53 -2.36 7.83 10.63
N HIS A 54 -2.75 6.77 11.33
CA HIS A 54 -4.04 6.68 12.03
C HIS A 54 -5.20 7.14 11.14
N PRO A 55 -5.46 6.39 10.05
CA PRO A 55 -6.33 6.84 8.98
C PRO A 55 -7.79 6.72 9.44
N VAL A 56 -8.53 7.81 9.28
CA VAL A 56 -9.99 7.83 9.39
C VAL A 56 -10.56 7.77 7.98
N VAL A 57 -11.25 6.67 7.68
CA VAL A 57 -11.89 6.46 6.39
C VAL A 57 -13.36 6.87 6.50
N ILE A 58 -13.75 7.84 5.69
CA ILE A 58 -15.10 8.35 5.54
C ILE A 58 -15.66 7.76 4.24
N VAL A 59 -16.72 6.99 4.35
CA VAL A 59 -17.44 6.44 3.20
C VAL A 59 -18.43 7.49 2.71
N SER A 60 -18.30 7.90 1.45
CA SER A 60 -19.25 8.76 0.77
C SER A 60 -19.93 8.01 -0.38
N GLU A 61 -21.01 8.57 -0.91
CA GLU A 61 -21.71 8.04 -2.10
C GLU A 61 -20.80 7.94 -3.33
N TYR A 62 -19.76 8.78 -3.40
CA TYR A 62 -18.84 8.86 -4.54
C TYR A 62 -17.52 8.11 -4.30
N GLY A 63 -17.32 7.52 -3.12
CA GLY A 63 -16.12 6.77 -2.79
C GLY A 63 -15.61 6.96 -1.36
N LEU A 64 -14.38 6.51 -1.12
CA LEU A 64 -13.73 6.52 0.18
C LEU A 64 -12.79 7.72 0.29
N LEU A 65 -12.97 8.53 1.32
CA LEU A 65 -12.05 9.60 1.69
C LEU A 65 -11.26 9.14 2.92
N SER A 66 -9.95 9.28 2.90
CA SER A 66 -9.08 8.91 4.02
C SER A 66 -8.35 10.14 4.52
N VAL A 67 -8.31 10.32 5.84
CA VAL A 67 -7.63 11.43 6.52
C VAL A 67 -6.68 10.87 7.58
N SER A 68 -5.41 11.27 7.57
CA SER A 68 -4.41 10.78 8.53
C SER A 68 -4.37 11.61 9.81
N MET A 69 -5.07 11.17 10.85
CA MET A 69 -5.23 11.95 12.09
C MET A 69 -3.92 12.23 12.82
N ASN A 70 -2.97 11.29 12.78
CA ASN A 70 -1.68 11.45 13.48
C ASN A 70 -0.72 12.42 12.76
N LEU A 71 -0.97 12.71 11.48
CA LEU A 71 -0.12 13.58 10.67
C LEU A 71 -0.70 14.99 10.51
N LEU A 72 -1.87 15.29 11.09
CA LEU A 72 -2.51 16.61 11.03
C LEU A 72 -1.67 17.73 11.63
N ASN A 73 -0.80 17.41 12.61
CA ASN A 73 0.09 18.37 13.25
C ASN A 73 1.42 18.54 12.50
N CYS A 74 1.65 17.78 11.44
CA CYS A 74 2.83 17.90 10.59
C CYS A 74 2.61 18.97 9.52
N SER A 75 3.64 19.25 8.71
CA SER A 75 3.43 20.06 7.51
C SER A 75 2.42 19.38 6.57
N GLY A 76 1.58 20.15 5.89
CA GLY A 76 0.58 19.58 4.98
C GLY A 76 1.20 18.76 3.83
N PHE A 77 2.49 18.94 3.55
CA PHE A 77 3.25 18.03 2.68
C PHE A 77 3.31 16.61 3.26
N ILE A 78 3.71 16.47 4.54
CA ILE A 78 3.87 15.18 5.22
C ILE A 78 2.51 14.51 5.43
N GLU A 79 1.48 15.27 5.80
CA GLU A 79 0.12 14.76 5.94
C GLU A 79 -0.41 14.17 4.62
N ASN A 80 -0.30 14.93 3.53
CA ASN A 80 -0.74 14.49 2.21
C ASN A 80 0.07 13.29 1.72
N LEU A 81 1.38 13.32 1.89
CA LEU A 81 2.27 12.22 1.52
C LEU A 81 1.89 10.94 2.29
N GLY A 82 1.79 11.01 3.62
CA GLY A 82 1.48 9.86 4.47
C GLY A 82 0.10 9.27 4.16
N THR A 83 -0.91 10.12 3.99
CA THR A 83 -2.27 9.68 3.64
C THR A 83 -2.31 8.95 2.30
N ARG A 84 -1.64 9.50 1.28
CA ARG A 84 -1.58 8.90 -0.06
C ARG A 84 -0.81 7.59 -0.06
N VAL A 85 0.34 7.53 0.60
CA VAL A 85 1.14 6.31 0.73
C VAL A 85 0.32 5.22 1.42
N PHE A 86 -0.36 5.54 2.53
CA PHE A 86 -1.22 4.57 3.20
C PHE A 86 -2.34 4.06 2.28
N ASN A 87 -3.05 4.95 1.59
CA ASN A 87 -4.15 4.55 0.71
C ASN A 87 -3.68 3.65 -0.44
N LEU A 88 -2.53 3.93 -1.04
CA LEU A 88 -1.96 3.09 -2.08
C LEU A 88 -1.64 1.70 -1.51
N THR A 89 -0.88 1.64 -0.42
CA THR A 89 -0.44 0.38 0.20
C THR A 89 -1.60 -0.44 0.80
N PHE A 90 -2.73 0.19 1.12
CA PHE A 90 -3.93 -0.50 1.61
C PHE A 90 -4.57 -1.45 0.58
N TYR A 91 -4.56 -1.10 -0.71
CA TYR A 91 -5.20 -1.92 -1.75
C TYR A 91 -4.32 -3.04 -2.32
N GLU A 92 -3.02 -2.96 -2.05
CA GLU A 92 -2.02 -3.84 -2.63
C GLU A 92 -2.14 -5.31 -2.22
N PRO A 93 -2.51 -5.66 -0.97
CA PRO A 93 -2.73 -7.05 -0.58
C PRO A 93 -3.77 -7.75 -1.45
N PHE A 94 -4.79 -7.05 -1.97
CA PHE A 94 -5.83 -7.64 -2.83
C PHE A 94 -5.27 -8.07 -4.19
N LEU A 95 -4.37 -7.27 -4.78
CA LEU A 95 -3.69 -7.64 -6.02
C LEU A 95 -2.78 -8.84 -5.81
N LEU A 96 -2.00 -8.84 -4.73
CA LEU A 96 -1.11 -9.95 -4.42
C LEU A 96 -1.91 -11.24 -4.15
N LEU A 97 -3.05 -11.13 -3.46
CA LEU A 97 -3.97 -12.24 -3.22
C LEU A 97 -4.51 -12.83 -4.53
N THR A 98 -4.77 -12.00 -5.54
CA THR A 98 -5.15 -12.46 -6.88
C THR A 98 -4.06 -13.32 -7.51
N PHE A 99 -2.79 -12.91 -7.38
CA PHE A 99 -1.66 -13.73 -7.83
C PHE A 99 -1.52 -15.03 -7.03
N HIS A 100 -1.84 -15.03 -5.72
CA HIS A 100 -1.89 -16.26 -4.94
C HIS A 100 -2.92 -17.24 -5.48
N PHE A 101 -4.12 -16.77 -5.83
CA PHE A 101 -5.16 -17.60 -6.41
C PHE A 101 -4.76 -18.14 -7.79
N ILE A 102 -4.26 -17.29 -8.68
CA ILE A 102 -3.80 -17.69 -10.02
C ILE A 102 -2.69 -18.73 -9.91
N TYR A 103 -1.71 -18.52 -9.02
CA TYR A 103 -0.63 -19.47 -8.80
C TYR A 103 -1.17 -20.82 -8.32
N ARG A 104 -2.04 -20.84 -7.30
CA ARG A 104 -2.63 -22.07 -6.76
C ARG A 104 -3.42 -22.82 -7.82
N TYR A 105 -4.25 -22.12 -8.59
CA TYR A 105 -5.03 -22.69 -9.68
C TYR A 105 -4.12 -23.37 -10.72
N ARG A 106 -3.06 -22.69 -11.17
CA ARG A 106 -2.11 -23.26 -12.13
C ARG A 106 -1.28 -24.40 -11.56
N ALA A 107 -0.91 -24.35 -10.29
CA ALA A 107 -0.20 -25.42 -9.62
C ALA A 107 -1.04 -26.71 -9.55
N LEU A 108 -2.37 -26.59 -9.44
CA LEU A 108 -3.28 -27.74 -9.45
C LEU A 108 -3.45 -28.35 -10.85
N ILE A 109 -3.58 -27.51 -11.89
CA ILE A 109 -3.89 -27.98 -13.26
C ILE A 109 -2.64 -28.38 -14.05
N ALA A 110 -1.53 -27.67 -13.86
CA ALA A 110 -0.30 -27.88 -14.61
C ALA A 110 0.94 -27.59 -13.74
N PRO A 111 1.27 -28.47 -12.79
CA PRO A 111 2.33 -28.24 -11.80
C PRO A 111 3.69 -27.98 -12.44
N GLU A 112 4.09 -28.78 -13.43
CA GLU A 112 5.39 -28.66 -14.12
C GLU A 112 5.54 -27.32 -14.87
N ASN A 113 4.49 -26.93 -15.60
CA ASN A 113 4.43 -25.65 -16.32
C ASN A 113 4.45 -24.44 -15.37
N THR A 114 3.88 -24.60 -14.18
CA THR A 114 3.81 -23.53 -13.18
C THR A 114 5.17 -23.28 -12.54
N VAL A 115 5.89 -24.35 -12.18
CA VAL A 115 7.23 -24.25 -11.60
C VAL A 115 8.24 -23.70 -12.61
N SER A 116 8.17 -24.14 -13.87
CA SER A 116 9.09 -23.69 -14.94
C SER A 116 8.84 -22.22 -15.34
N LYS A 117 7.58 -21.79 -15.42
CA LYS A 117 7.20 -20.42 -15.81
C LYS A 117 7.07 -19.44 -14.64
N PHE A 118 7.31 -19.88 -13.40
CA PHE A 118 7.15 -19.04 -12.20
C PHE A 118 7.84 -17.68 -12.32
N ARG A 119 9.07 -17.64 -12.82
CA ARG A 119 9.84 -16.38 -12.96
C ARG A 119 9.13 -15.38 -13.86
N LYS A 120 8.62 -15.83 -15.01
CA LYS A 120 7.91 -14.97 -15.97
C LYS A 120 6.58 -14.51 -15.38
N GLY A 121 5.85 -15.40 -14.71
CA GLY A 121 4.60 -15.05 -14.03
C GLY A 121 4.80 -14.06 -12.88
N PHE A 122 5.86 -14.23 -12.08
CA PHE A 122 6.19 -13.33 -10.99
C PHE A 122 6.67 -11.97 -11.49
N ALA A 123 7.49 -11.92 -12.54
CA ALA A 123 7.89 -10.66 -13.18
C ALA A 123 6.68 -9.91 -13.78
N LEU A 124 5.76 -10.64 -14.42
CA LEU A 124 4.50 -10.08 -14.91
C LEU A 124 3.65 -9.53 -13.76
N ALA A 125 3.61 -10.23 -12.62
CA ALA A 125 2.89 -9.76 -11.44
C ALA A 125 3.48 -8.43 -10.93
N VAL A 126 4.80 -8.34 -10.81
CA VAL A 126 5.51 -7.09 -10.44
C VAL A 126 5.19 -5.98 -11.44
N LEU A 127 5.20 -6.28 -12.74
CA LEU A 127 4.90 -5.28 -13.78
C LEU A 127 3.45 -4.77 -13.70
N ILE A 128 2.47 -5.67 -13.58
CA ILE A 128 1.06 -5.30 -13.41
C ILE A 128 0.90 -4.43 -12.16
N PHE A 129 1.61 -4.79 -11.09
CA PHE A 129 1.59 -4.05 -9.84
C PHE A 129 2.15 -2.64 -9.99
N LEU A 130 3.29 -2.48 -10.67
CA LEU A 130 3.87 -1.19 -11.01
C LEU A 130 2.92 -0.33 -11.86
N ILE A 131 2.32 -0.93 -12.89
CA ILE A 131 1.34 -0.25 -13.76
C ILE A 131 0.14 0.21 -12.94
N TYR A 132 -0.42 -0.66 -12.09
CA TYR A 132 -1.54 -0.31 -11.22
C TYR A 132 -1.19 0.86 -10.30
N THR A 133 -0.01 0.83 -9.67
CA THR A 133 0.44 1.90 -8.76
C THR A 133 0.56 3.23 -9.50
N CYS A 134 1.13 3.22 -10.71
CA CYS A 134 1.19 4.41 -11.57
C CYS A 134 -0.21 4.90 -11.97
N LEU A 135 -1.09 3.99 -12.40
CA LEU A 135 -2.46 4.32 -12.80
C LEU A 135 -3.32 4.81 -11.64
N ALA A 136 -3.06 4.39 -10.41
CA ALA A 136 -3.76 4.90 -9.22
C ALA A 136 -3.23 6.27 -8.79
N ALA A 137 -1.92 6.51 -8.94
CA ALA A 137 -1.29 7.78 -8.58
C ALA A 137 -1.70 8.94 -9.52
N ILE A 138 -1.91 8.68 -10.81
CA ILE A 138 -2.23 9.71 -11.80
C ILE A 138 -3.59 10.39 -11.54
N PRO A 139 -4.72 9.68 -11.39
CA PRO A 139 -6.01 10.29 -11.07
C PRO A 139 -6.01 10.98 -9.71
N ALA A 140 -5.30 10.42 -8.71
CA ALA A 140 -5.14 11.07 -7.41
C ALA A 140 -4.44 12.43 -7.56
N HIS A 141 -3.48 12.53 -8.46
CA HIS A 141 -2.83 13.80 -8.80
C HIS A 141 -3.76 14.75 -9.58
N LEU A 142 -4.42 14.26 -10.64
CA LEU A 142 -5.31 15.07 -11.47
C LEU A 142 -6.52 15.61 -10.68
N ALA A 143 -7.14 14.77 -9.86
CA ALA A 143 -8.24 15.19 -8.97
C ALA A 143 -7.79 16.29 -8.01
N SER A 144 -6.53 16.26 -7.62
CA SER A 144 -5.95 17.20 -6.67
C SER A 144 -5.52 18.53 -7.34
N MET A 145 -5.52 18.59 -8.69
CA MET A 145 -5.33 19.79 -9.51
C MET A 145 -6.63 20.56 -9.84
N ASP A 146 -7.84 20.01 -9.57
CA ASP A 146 -9.11 20.73 -9.77
C ASP A 146 -9.66 21.29 -8.44
N PRO A 147 -9.35 22.56 -8.11
CA PRO A 147 -9.74 23.17 -6.84
C PRO A 147 -11.24 23.41 -6.71
N THR A 148 -12.00 23.47 -7.82
CA THR A 148 -13.41 23.87 -7.80
C THR A 148 -14.35 22.73 -7.41
N LYS A 149 -14.06 21.50 -7.87
CA LYS A 149 -14.79 20.30 -7.45
C LYS A 149 -14.41 19.86 -6.04
N ASN A 150 -13.13 19.96 -5.69
CA ASN A 150 -12.65 19.65 -4.35
C ASN A 150 -13.31 20.56 -3.31
N ARG A 151 -13.43 21.88 -3.57
CA ARG A 151 -14.04 22.82 -2.62
C ARG A 151 -15.47 22.43 -2.21
N ARG A 152 -16.32 22.00 -3.16
CA ARG A 152 -17.70 21.57 -2.83
C ARG A 152 -17.73 20.24 -2.08
N PHE A 153 -16.85 19.30 -2.45
CA PHE A 153 -16.75 18.01 -1.79
C PHE A 153 -16.26 18.15 -0.34
N PHE A 154 -15.23 18.98 -0.11
CA PHE A 154 -14.69 19.25 1.22
C PHE A 154 -15.62 20.08 2.09
N VAL A 155 -16.37 21.04 1.54
CA VAL A 155 -17.39 21.79 2.30
C VAL A 155 -18.49 20.83 2.79
N ASN A 156 -19.04 19.99 1.90
CA ASN A 156 -20.04 19.00 2.30
C ASN A 156 -19.46 17.97 3.29
N ALA A 157 -18.25 17.46 3.05
CA ALA A 157 -17.58 16.56 3.98
C ALA A 157 -17.31 17.25 5.33
N SER A 158 -16.95 18.54 5.34
CA SER A 158 -16.72 19.31 6.57
C SER A 158 -17.99 19.48 7.39
N ASP A 159 -19.17 19.56 6.78
CA ASP A 159 -20.45 19.61 7.49
C ASP A 159 -20.74 18.25 8.17
N TYR A 160 -20.44 17.13 7.49
CA TYR A 160 -20.53 15.79 8.09
C TYR A 160 -19.47 15.56 9.18
N THR A 161 -18.26 16.06 8.97
CA THR A 161 -17.13 15.83 9.89
C THR A 161 -17.20 16.78 11.09
N SER A 162 -17.72 17.99 10.94
CA SER A 162 -17.90 18.97 12.02
C SER A 162 -18.97 18.56 13.02
N ALA A 163 -20.01 17.82 12.59
CA ALA A 163 -20.97 17.19 13.50
C ALA A 163 -20.36 16.04 14.33
N TYR A 164 -19.45 15.26 13.73
CA TYR A 164 -18.84 14.09 14.37
C TYR A 164 -17.56 14.42 15.19
N LEU A 165 -16.80 15.44 14.78
CA LEU A 165 -15.51 15.81 15.36
C LEU A 165 -15.54 17.13 16.16
N ARG A 166 -16.71 17.74 16.40
CA ARG A 166 -16.90 18.88 17.34
C ARG A 166 -16.34 18.64 18.76
N ARG A 167 -15.95 17.40 19.08
CA ARG A 167 -15.35 16.97 20.35
C ARG A 167 -13.82 17.01 20.39
N ARG A 168 -13.13 17.26 19.28
CA ARG A 168 -11.67 17.37 19.24
C ARG A 168 -11.27 18.49 18.28
N ASP A 169 -10.61 19.51 18.79
CA ASP A 169 -10.31 20.82 18.17
C ASP A 169 -9.40 20.81 16.91
N ALA A 170 -9.36 19.71 16.15
CA ALA A 170 -8.41 19.47 15.06
C ALA A 170 -8.88 19.95 13.66
N ILE A 171 -10.15 20.36 13.52
CA ILE A 171 -10.76 20.64 12.21
C ILE A 171 -10.30 21.94 11.52
N PRO A 172 -10.03 23.07 12.22
CA PRO A 172 -9.73 24.33 11.53
C PRO A 172 -8.45 24.27 10.69
N LEU A 173 -7.46 23.47 11.08
CA LEU A 173 -6.13 23.49 10.47
C LEU A 173 -6.10 22.84 9.09
N ALA A 174 -6.70 21.65 8.92
CA ALA A 174 -6.70 20.94 7.64
C ALA A 174 -7.45 21.76 6.56
N MET A 175 -8.57 22.39 6.92
CA MET A 175 -9.33 23.24 5.98
C MET A 175 -8.64 24.57 5.64
N LEU A 176 -7.91 25.18 6.58
CA LEU A 176 -7.09 26.37 6.30
C LEU A 176 -5.89 26.03 5.40
N TYR A 177 -5.31 24.84 5.54
CA TYR A 177 -4.12 24.41 4.79
C TYR A 177 -4.37 24.26 3.28
N PHE A 178 -5.58 23.83 2.89
CA PHE A 178 -5.95 23.72 1.47
C PHE A 178 -6.30 25.07 0.81
N HIS A 179 -6.39 26.15 1.58
CA HIS A 179 -6.80 27.47 1.05
C HIS A 179 -5.63 28.34 0.58
N ASP A 180 -4.38 28.00 0.93
CA ASP A 180 -3.19 28.83 0.70
C ASP A 180 -2.57 28.62 -0.71
N PRO A 181 -2.44 29.67 -1.55
CA PRO A 181 -1.80 29.60 -2.86
C PRO A 181 -0.31 29.25 -2.83
N VAL A 182 0.41 29.43 -1.72
CA VAL A 182 1.85 29.08 -1.61
C VAL A 182 2.06 27.56 -1.64
N HIS A 183 1.09 26.77 -1.16
CA HIS A 183 1.16 25.30 -1.15
C HIS A 183 0.87 24.66 -2.51
N ARG A 184 0.41 25.43 -3.51
CA ARG A 184 0.18 24.94 -4.89
C ARG A 184 1.47 24.64 -5.65
N ALA A 185 2.56 25.36 -5.39
CA ALA A 185 3.82 25.17 -6.12
C ALA A 185 4.61 23.94 -5.64
N HIS A 186 4.51 23.59 -4.35
CA HIS A 186 5.12 22.37 -3.80
C HIS A 186 4.44 21.07 -4.27
N PHE A 187 3.23 21.20 -4.83
CA PHE A 187 2.36 20.10 -5.20
C PHE A 187 2.85 19.26 -6.39
N ASP A 188 3.58 19.88 -7.31
CA ASP A 188 4.10 19.24 -8.52
C ASP A 188 5.29 18.32 -8.18
N GLN A 189 6.22 18.78 -7.34
CA GLN A 189 7.36 17.98 -6.84
C GLN A 189 6.92 16.83 -5.92
N THR A 190 5.88 17.01 -5.11
CA THR A 190 5.30 15.91 -4.28
C THR A 190 4.94 14.70 -5.10
N THR A 191 4.47 14.88 -6.33
CA THR A 191 3.87 13.80 -7.13
C THR A 191 4.93 12.88 -7.69
N LEU A 192 6.05 13.44 -8.15
CA LEU A 192 7.22 12.66 -8.57
C LEU A 192 7.83 11.92 -7.38
N ILE A 193 7.97 12.60 -6.23
CA ILE A 193 8.45 11.96 -4.99
C ILE A 193 7.48 10.89 -4.51
N LEU A 194 6.16 11.09 -4.64
CA LEU A 194 5.13 10.10 -4.31
C LEU A 194 5.20 8.87 -5.21
N LEU A 195 5.36 9.06 -6.52
CA LEU A 195 5.50 7.96 -7.48
C LEU A 195 6.78 7.15 -7.19
N ILE A 196 7.86 7.85 -6.80
CA ILE A 196 9.11 7.23 -6.38
C ILE A 196 8.96 6.56 -5.02
N VAL A 197 8.27 7.15 -4.03
CA VAL A 197 8.15 6.62 -2.67
C VAL A 197 7.14 5.46 -2.61
N SER A 198 5.96 5.58 -3.21
CA SER A 198 5.02 4.45 -3.31
C SER A 198 5.59 3.34 -4.20
N GLY A 199 6.23 3.72 -5.31
CA GLY A 199 7.01 2.81 -6.14
C GLY A 199 8.10 2.11 -5.34
N THR A 200 8.91 2.80 -4.55
CA THR A 200 10.05 2.20 -3.83
C THR A 200 9.64 1.40 -2.60
N VAL A 201 8.74 1.91 -1.75
CA VAL A 201 8.26 1.20 -0.54
C VAL A 201 7.70 -0.19 -0.90
N VAL A 202 7.19 -0.34 -2.11
CA VAL A 202 6.50 -1.56 -2.55
C VAL A 202 7.30 -2.37 -3.56
N SER A 203 7.98 -1.72 -4.50
CA SER A 203 8.88 -2.40 -5.43
C SER A 203 10.10 -2.93 -4.73
N ILE A 204 10.58 -2.32 -3.64
CA ILE A 204 11.76 -2.84 -2.93
C ILE A 204 11.47 -4.23 -2.35
N PRO A 205 10.40 -4.47 -1.57
CA PRO A 205 10.05 -5.82 -1.12
C PRO A 205 9.80 -6.80 -2.26
N LEU A 206 9.04 -6.42 -3.30
CA LEU A 206 8.74 -7.31 -4.42
C LEU A 206 10.00 -7.61 -5.25
N CYS A 207 10.78 -6.60 -5.63
CA CYS A 207 12.03 -6.74 -6.39
C CYS A 207 13.13 -7.42 -5.56
N ALA A 208 13.21 -7.19 -4.25
CA ALA A 208 14.09 -7.94 -3.36
C ALA A 208 13.71 -9.41 -3.36
N ASN A 209 12.41 -9.74 -3.32
CA ASN A 209 11.95 -11.11 -3.49
C ASN A 209 12.26 -11.67 -4.89
N VAL A 210 12.13 -10.90 -5.98
CA VAL A 210 12.56 -11.30 -7.34
C VAL A 210 14.06 -11.63 -7.36
N PHE A 211 14.89 -10.74 -6.80
CA PHE A 211 16.34 -10.87 -6.77
C PHE A 211 16.78 -12.05 -5.92
N LEU A 212 16.14 -12.27 -4.76
CA LEU A 212 16.38 -13.41 -3.89
C LEU A 212 16.03 -14.73 -4.60
N VAL A 213 14.90 -14.76 -5.32
CA VAL A 213 14.52 -15.91 -6.16
C VAL A 213 15.57 -16.18 -7.24
N TYR A 214 16.05 -15.11 -7.90
CA TYR A 214 17.05 -15.20 -8.96
C TYR A 214 18.37 -15.78 -8.42
N LYS A 215 18.89 -15.24 -7.32
CA LYS A 215 20.15 -15.68 -6.69
C LYS A 215 20.09 -17.11 -6.16
N ILE A 216 18.95 -17.53 -5.59
CA ILE A 216 18.80 -18.90 -5.09
C ILE A 216 18.71 -19.91 -6.25
N GLN A 217 18.07 -19.55 -7.37
CA GLN A 217 17.98 -20.45 -8.53
C GLN A 217 19.31 -20.58 -9.28
N SER A 218 20.10 -19.51 -9.41
CA SER A 218 21.44 -19.62 -10.00
C SER A 218 22.38 -20.49 -9.15
N ALA A 219 22.21 -20.46 -7.82
CA ALA A 219 22.96 -21.32 -6.91
C ALA A 219 22.55 -22.80 -6.96
N VAL A 220 21.30 -23.10 -7.34
CA VAL A 220 20.78 -24.48 -7.42
C VAL A 220 20.97 -25.10 -8.82
N GLY A 221 20.93 -24.29 -9.89
CA GLY A 221 21.13 -24.76 -11.26
C GLY A 221 22.58 -25.04 -11.66
N ASN A 222 23.54 -24.81 -10.75
CA ASN A 222 24.97 -25.12 -10.91
C ASN A 222 25.37 -26.44 -10.19
N LYS A 223 24.40 -27.32 -9.93
CA LYS A 223 24.60 -28.70 -9.50
C LYS A 223 23.85 -29.63 -10.46
#